data_AF-A0A9Q1J478-F1
#
_entry.id   AF-A0A9Q1J478-F1
#
_cell.length_a   1.000
_cell.length_b   1.000
_cell.length_c   1.000
_cell.angle_alpha   90.00
_cell.angle_beta   90.00
_cell.angle_gamma   90.00
#
_symmetry.space_group_name_H-M   'P 1'
#
loop_
_entity.id
_entity.type
_entity.pdbx_description
1 polymer ?
#
loop_
_entity_poly.entity_id
_entity_poly.type
_entity_poly.pdbx_seq_one_letter_code
_entity_poly.pdbx_strand_id
1 'polypeptide(L)'
;MSQNTVLPQINTPLAAMSKGLLYLPVKFKNNFCHETAADQTKQLDSAVSIEELKEAVASRQKVTQGEDVTKDDVKTNSTSLHTVSLCGPSEKCRQSLHPYRLAAVCLGLLCALLLAATLVLCILYMRVGEASALPQNDMTVEQLRANCTIPTEDKDQTIYNTMTEDNSQIQENINKLAEDEGQVQKIYYKLVEEKNQLLKSYSKLTEDKDQLLKKYKALTKDNDQLQKNCSTLSKEKSQLLTDYNTLDGEKKQLVTDYSTLEAEYQTLTNENRGIEEERKTLQKLLEDERNTFQKWNRTFTVVLEIKKHKEQLQRDFEAVLAKSPFLDEYCPLSSQKRECKPCPQGWEQFYSKCYYFSTERKSWMDSRTDCIKEGADLAVIKSEEEQEFITKHTRDYNWIGLSDLETEGTWLWVNGSPLLKGFWRSGQPDDHFWFDSRTQYQDADCAVTVPGESAWMDTHCYSYRRFICETDALLL
;
A
#
# COMPACT_ATOMS: atom_id res chain seq x y z
N MET A 1 -26.03 119.19 -50.34
CA MET A 1 -26.34 120.06 -49.18
C MET A 1 -25.47 119.54 -48.05
N SER A 2 -24.20 119.95 -47.90
CA SER A 2 -23.73 121.21 -47.27
C SER A 2 -24.59 121.60 -46.07
N GLN A 3 -24.08 121.94 -44.89
CA GLN A 3 -22.76 122.05 -44.27
C GLN A 3 -23.08 122.59 -42.86
N ASN A 4 -22.37 122.15 -41.81
CA ASN A 4 -21.82 123.02 -40.74
C ASN A 4 -21.43 122.21 -39.48
N THR A 5 -20.15 121.82 -39.42
CA THR A 5 -19.10 122.27 -38.47
C THR A 5 -19.51 123.30 -37.39
N VAL A 6 -19.01 123.37 -36.13
CA VAL A 6 -17.75 122.94 -35.49
C VAL A 6 -17.82 123.11 -33.94
N LEU A 7 -17.43 122.05 -33.17
CA LEU A 7 -16.59 121.93 -31.91
C LEU A 7 -16.83 122.75 -30.61
N PRO A 8 -16.22 122.40 -29.43
CA PRO A 8 -15.52 121.16 -28.97
C PRO A 8 -15.78 120.64 -27.49
N GLN A 9 -15.48 119.34 -27.29
CA GLN A 9 -14.74 118.62 -26.20
C GLN A 9 -15.05 118.90 -24.69
N ILE A 10 -15.20 117.88 -23.81
CA ILE A 10 -14.15 117.05 -23.15
C ILE A 10 -14.84 115.77 -22.56
N ASN A 11 -14.61 114.54 -23.06
CA ASN A 11 -13.66 113.48 -22.62
C ASN A 11 -13.63 113.20 -21.08
N THR A 12 -13.79 112.01 -20.49
CA THR A 12 -13.61 110.59 -20.87
C THR A 12 -14.05 109.68 -19.69
N PRO A 13 -14.01 108.31 -19.76
CA PRO A 13 -15.07 107.44 -19.28
C PRO A 13 -14.66 106.32 -18.27
N LEU A 14 -15.70 105.61 -17.84
CA LEU A 14 -15.81 104.18 -17.48
C LEU A 14 -14.72 103.26 -18.11
N ALA A 15 -14.01 102.47 -17.28
CA ALA A 15 -13.67 101.04 -17.49
C ALA A 15 -12.42 100.60 -16.69
N ALA A 16 -12.58 99.74 -15.65
CA ALA A 16 -11.61 98.70 -15.28
C ALA A 16 -12.06 97.89 -14.03
N MET A 17 -12.95 96.90 -14.19
CA MET A 17 -13.02 95.73 -13.28
C MET A 17 -13.51 94.50 -14.03
N SER A 18 -12.66 93.97 -14.92
CA SER A 18 -12.73 92.60 -15.42
C SER A 18 -11.31 92.14 -15.67
N LYS A 19 -10.80 91.28 -14.77
CA LYS A 19 -9.70 90.33 -15.01
C LYS A 19 -9.43 89.56 -13.71
N GLY A 20 -9.76 88.26 -13.71
CA GLY A 20 -9.47 87.38 -12.57
C GLY A 20 -10.12 86.00 -12.59
N LEU A 21 -10.39 85.40 -13.76
CA LEU A 21 -10.70 83.97 -13.87
C LEU A 21 -9.58 83.31 -14.68
N LEU A 22 -8.55 82.84 -13.98
CA LEU A 22 -7.57 81.91 -14.54
C LEU A 22 -8.17 80.50 -14.44
N TYR A 23 -8.64 79.99 -15.58
CA TYR A 23 -8.89 78.57 -15.82
C TYR A 23 -7.56 77.80 -15.64
N LEU A 24 -7.52 76.84 -14.73
CA LEU A 24 -6.49 75.79 -14.71
C LEU A 24 -7.01 74.60 -15.53
N PRO A 25 -6.36 74.18 -16.62
CA PRO A 25 -6.71 72.93 -17.28
C PRO A 25 -6.03 71.77 -16.52
N VAL A 26 -6.80 71.02 -15.73
CA VAL A 26 -6.33 69.73 -15.21
C VAL A 26 -6.77 68.64 -16.19
N LYS A 27 -5.80 68.08 -16.91
CA LYS A 27 -5.98 66.86 -17.72
C LYS A 27 -6.45 65.72 -16.81
N PHE A 28 -7.70 65.30 -16.95
CA PHE A 28 -8.13 63.98 -16.48
C PHE A 28 -7.45 62.92 -17.36
N LYS A 29 -6.37 62.31 -16.88
CA LYS A 29 -6.01 60.96 -17.34
C LYS A 29 -7.02 60.01 -16.69
N ASN A 30 -8.14 59.77 -17.38
CA ASN A 30 -9.04 58.68 -17.06
C ASN A 30 -8.29 57.36 -17.33
N ASN A 31 -7.52 56.90 -16.35
CA ASN A 31 -7.18 55.49 -16.22
C ASN A 31 -8.27 54.86 -15.33
N PHE A 32 -9.51 54.90 -15.81
CA PHE A 32 -10.54 54.01 -15.30
C PHE A 32 -10.08 52.58 -15.62
N CYS A 33 -10.32 51.63 -14.71
CA CYS A 33 -9.96 50.22 -14.84
C CYS A 33 -10.62 49.61 -16.10
N HIS A 34 -10.07 49.87 -17.29
CA HIS A 34 -10.37 49.19 -18.54
C HIS A 34 -9.28 48.15 -18.76
N GLU A 35 -9.44 47.01 -18.10
CA GLU A 35 -8.98 45.76 -18.70
C GLU A 35 -10.18 45.20 -19.45
N THR A 36 -10.10 45.25 -20.78
CA THR A 36 -10.94 44.48 -21.69
C THR A 36 -10.85 43.00 -21.30
N ALA A 37 -11.84 42.53 -20.54
CA ALA A 37 -12.11 41.12 -20.27
C ALA A 37 -12.66 40.42 -21.52
N ALA A 38 -11.92 40.48 -22.64
CA ALA A 38 -12.35 39.96 -23.92
C ALA A 38 -11.50 38.78 -24.45
N ASP A 39 -10.47 38.32 -23.73
CA ASP A 39 -9.55 37.32 -24.30
C ASP A 39 -9.18 36.12 -23.40
N GLN A 40 -9.89 35.90 -22.28
CA GLN A 40 -9.64 34.72 -21.43
C GLN A 40 -10.88 33.90 -21.05
N THR A 41 -12.07 34.30 -21.48
CA THR A 41 -13.33 33.57 -21.19
C THR A 41 -13.58 32.37 -22.10
N LYS A 42 -12.65 32.03 -23.01
CA LYS A 42 -12.76 30.85 -23.88
C LYS A 42 -12.19 29.56 -23.28
N GLN A 43 -11.66 29.61 -22.06
CA GLN A 43 -11.03 28.46 -21.38
C GLN A 43 -11.85 27.92 -20.19
N LEU A 44 -13.10 28.35 -20.05
CA LEU A 44 -14.00 27.97 -18.95
C LEU A 44 -15.20 27.10 -19.38
N ASP A 45 -15.13 26.49 -20.57
CA ASP A 45 -16.10 25.48 -21.05
C ASP A 45 -15.41 24.13 -21.32
N SER A 46 -14.79 23.54 -20.30
CA SER A 46 -14.47 22.10 -20.32
C SER A 46 -14.39 21.55 -18.89
N ALA A 47 -15.46 21.72 -18.12
CA ALA A 47 -15.69 20.88 -16.95
C ALA A 47 -16.15 19.50 -17.45
N VAL A 48 -15.20 18.64 -17.84
CA VAL A 48 -15.46 17.21 -17.96
C VAL A 48 -15.84 16.72 -16.57
N SER A 49 -17.12 16.39 -16.40
CA SER A 49 -17.65 15.90 -15.13
C SER A 49 -17.06 14.52 -14.86
N ILE A 50 -16.62 14.30 -13.61
CA ILE A 50 -16.14 13.02 -13.08
C ILE A 50 -17.20 11.90 -13.22
N GLU A 51 -18.46 12.25 -13.50
CA GLU A 51 -19.54 11.32 -13.89
C GLU A 51 -19.34 10.67 -15.27
N GLU A 52 -18.81 11.39 -16.28
CA GLU A 52 -18.67 10.86 -17.65
C GLU A 52 -17.51 9.84 -17.77
N LEU A 53 -16.51 9.90 -16.87
CA LEU A 53 -15.42 8.93 -16.83
C LEU A 53 -15.79 7.62 -16.11
N LYS A 54 -16.83 7.62 -15.26
CA LYS A 54 -17.31 6.39 -14.61
C LYS A 54 -18.02 5.45 -15.59
N GLU A 55 -18.74 6.00 -16.58
CA GLU A 55 -19.38 5.22 -17.64
C GLU A 55 -18.38 4.71 -18.71
N ALA A 56 -17.28 5.43 -18.93
CA ALA A 56 -16.22 5.02 -19.85
C ALA A 56 -15.36 3.85 -19.31
N VAL A 57 -15.28 3.68 -17.97
CA VAL A 57 -14.55 2.56 -17.33
C VAL A 57 -15.44 1.31 -17.19
N ALA A 58 -16.75 1.46 -17.05
CA ALA A 58 -17.69 0.33 -16.96
C ALA A 58 -17.89 -0.44 -18.29
N SER A 59 -17.44 0.10 -19.42
CA SER A 59 -17.69 -0.46 -20.77
C SER A 59 -16.47 -1.15 -21.41
N ARG A 60 -15.30 -1.22 -20.75
CA ARG A 60 -14.15 -2.02 -21.22
C ARG A 60 -14.05 -3.40 -20.54
N GLN A 61 -15.15 -4.15 -20.63
CA GLN A 61 -15.11 -5.61 -20.56
C GLN A 61 -15.91 -6.16 -21.73
N LYS A 62 -15.39 -5.98 -22.95
CA LYS A 62 -15.61 -6.90 -24.08
C LYS A 62 -14.82 -6.46 -25.32
N VAL A 63 -14.17 -7.47 -25.92
CA VAL A 63 -13.62 -7.57 -27.28
C VAL A 63 -12.14 -7.16 -27.48
N THR A 64 -11.39 -8.21 -27.81
CA THR A 64 -10.01 -8.35 -28.31
C THR A 64 -9.88 -8.14 -29.83
N GLN A 65 -8.62 -7.98 -30.29
CA GLN A 65 -8.08 -7.88 -31.68
C GLN A 65 -8.04 -6.44 -32.24
N GLY A 66 -6.99 -5.92 -32.89
CA GLY A 66 -5.67 -6.37 -33.36
C GLY A 66 -5.10 -5.26 -34.30
N GLU A 67 -3.79 -5.30 -34.59
CA GLU A 67 -3.04 -4.58 -35.66
C GLU A 67 -2.57 -3.11 -35.47
N ASP A 68 -1.29 -3.00 -35.08
CA ASP A 68 -0.09 -2.47 -35.79
C ASP A 68 -0.13 -1.27 -36.78
N VAL A 69 1.03 -0.59 -36.82
CA VAL A 69 1.66 0.20 -37.92
C VAL A 69 1.72 1.75 -37.80
N THR A 70 2.89 2.19 -37.30
CA THR A 70 3.86 3.23 -37.75
C THR A 70 3.49 4.67 -38.19
N LYS A 71 4.28 5.61 -37.63
CA LYS A 71 5.21 6.57 -38.26
C LYS A 71 4.87 8.07 -38.50
N ASP A 72 5.91 8.85 -38.13
CA ASP A 72 6.54 10.03 -38.75
C ASP A 72 5.94 11.45 -38.55
N ASP A 73 6.73 12.23 -37.78
CA ASP A 73 7.30 13.57 -38.07
C ASP A 73 6.48 14.65 -38.78
N VAL A 74 6.38 15.85 -38.16
CA VAL A 74 6.73 17.13 -38.84
C VAL A 74 7.28 18.18 -37.84
N LYS A 75 8.51 18.59 -38.15
CA LYS A 75 9.34 19.75 -37.75
C LYS A 75 8.66 21.11 -37.95
N THR A 76 9.03 22.11 -37.13
CA THR A 76 9.61 23.42 -37.57
C THR A 76 9.96 24.26 -36.32
N ASN A 77 11.25 24.47 -36.03
CA ASN A 77 12.09 25.65 -36.38
C ASN A 77 11.71 26.92 -35.60
N SER A 78 12.55 27.37 -34.66
CA SER A 78 13.69 28.31 -34.82
C SER A 78 13.32 29.59 -34.06
N THR A 79 14.08 30.19 -33.16
CA THR A 79 15.43 30.80 -33.25
C THR A 79 15.81 31.20 -31.81
N SER A 80 17.03 30.94 -31.32
CA SER A 80 18.12 31.92 -31.08
C SER A 80 17.69 33.18 -30.28
N LEU A 81 18.40 33.70 -29.28
CA LEU A 81 19.84 33.83 -29.07
C LEU A 81 20.06 34.41 -27.64
N HIS A 82 21.20 34.07 -27.00
CA HIS A 82 22.04 34.86 -26.06
C HIS A 82 21.41 36.03 -25.24
N THR A 83 21.67 36.25 -23.94
CA THR A 83 22.95 36.16 -23.20
C THR A 83 22.72 36.48 -21.72
N VAL A 84 23.64 35.96 -20.91
CA VAL A 84 23.93 36.14 -19.48
C VAL A 84 24.06 37.60 -19.01
N SER A 85 23.64 37.92 -17.78
CA SER A 85 24.50 38.65 -16.81
C SER A 85 23.96 38.66 -15.37
N LEU A 86 24.88 38.43 -14.43
CA LEU A 86 24.74 38.41 -12.98
C LEU A 86 25.36 39.69 -12.37
N CYS A 87 24.88 40.03 -11.16
CA CYS A 87 25.54 40.78 -10.07
C CYS A 87 25.72 42.33 -10.11
N GLY A 88 25.35 42.97 -8.99
CA GLY A 88 26.28 43.84 -8.22
C GLY A 88 25.89 45.32 -7.97
N PRO A 89 26.22 45.92 -6.79
CA PRO A 89 25.64 47.18 -6.29
C PRO A 89 26.54 48.44 -6.43
N SER A 90 25.96 49.60 -6.06
CA SER A 90 26.59 50.85 -5.55
C SER A 90 27.11 51.94 -6.52
N GLU A 91 26.66 53.17 -6.20
CA GLU A 91 27.33 54.51 -6.25
C GLU A 91 26.96 55.61 -7.29
N LYS A 92 26.68 56.80 -6.69
CA LYS A 92 26.93 58.20 -7.12
C LYS A 92 25.92 59.00 -7.97
N CYS A 93 25.03 59.66 -7.24
CA CYS A 93 24.84 61.13 -7.14
C CYS A 93 25.48 62.06 -8.22
N ARG A 94 24.65 62.82 -8.96
CA ARG A 94 24.89 64.25 -9.24
C ARG A 94 23.60 65.03 -9.54
N GLN A 95 23.56 66.24 -9.02
CA GLN A 95 22.45 67.15 -8.78
C GLN A 95 21.89 67.85 -10.05
N SER A 96 20.62 68.27 -10.03
CA SER A 96 20.24 69.62 -10.50
C SER A 96 18.96 70.16 -9.84
N LEU A 97 19.18 71.29 -9.13
CA LEU A 97 18.33 72.46 -8.88
C LEU A 97 16.84 72.31 -8.47
N HIS A 98 16.59 72.58 -7.19
CA HIS A 98 15.27 72.71 -6.57
C HIS A 98 14.61 74.09 -6.84
N PRO A 99 13.27 74.15 -7.08
CA PRO A 99 12.53 75.35 -7.49
C PRO A 99 12.22 76.36 -6.37
N TYR A 100 12.78 76.20 -5.16
CA TYR A 100 12.40 76.99 -3.98
C TYR A 100 13.02 78.40 -3.91
N ARG A 101 14.03 78.73 -4.71
CA ARG A 101 14.65 80.07 -4.68
C ARG A 101 13.88 81.15 -5.46
N LEU A 102 12.99 80.77 -6.38
CA LEU A 102 12.17 81.74 -7.14
C LEU A 102 10.97 82.23 -6.31
N ALA A 103 10.36 81.34 -5.51
CA ALA A 103 9.20 81.66 -4.68
C ALA A 103 9.54 82.65 -3.53
N ALA A 104 10.75 82.56 -2.96
CA ALA A 104 11.18 83.45 -1.89
C ALA A 104 11.43 84.90 -2.36
N VAL A 105 11.94 85.09 -3.58
CA VAL A 105 12.18 86.43 -4.16
C VAL A 105 10.85 87.10 -4.55
N CYS A 106 9.87 86.34 -5.04
CA CYS A 106 8.55 86.85 -5.36
C CYS A 106 7.73 87.27 -4.13
N LEU A 107 7.84 86.54 -3.00
CA LEU A 107 7.17 86.92 -1.76
C LEU A 107 7.77 88.20 -1.13
N GLY A 108 9.09 88.35 -1.21
CA GLY A 108 9.79 89.54 -0.69
C GLY A 108 9.42 90.83 -1.44
N LEU A 109 9.30 90.77 -2.78
CA LEU A 109 8.87 91.90 -3.60
C LEU A 109 7.40 92.28 -3.36
N LEU A 110 6.53 91.30 -3.06
CA LEU A 110 5.11 91.54 -2.79
C LEU A 110 4.91 92.23 -1.43
N CYS A 111 5.69 91.86 -0.41
CA CYS A 111 5.69 92.57 0.88
C CYS A 111 6.21 94.01 0.78
N ALA A 112 7.26 94.25 -0.02
CA ALA A 112 7.81 95.59 -0.21
C ALA A 112 6.82 96.54 -0.93
N LEU A 113 6.08 96.03 -1.91
CA LEU A 113 5.06 96.80 -2.63
C LEU A 113 3.82 97.10 -1.75
N LEU A 114 3.43 96.17 -0.89
CA LEU A 114 2.33 96.38 0.07
C LEU A 114 2.70 97.42 1.13
N LEU A 115 3.94 97.41 1.64
CA LEU A 115 4.42 98.41 2.60
C LEU A 115 4.50 99.81 1.97
N ALA A 116 4.95 99.92 0.73
CA ALA A 116 4.98 101.19 -0.01
C ALA A 116 3.55 101.73 -0.26
N ALA A 117 2.60 100.86 -0.63
CA ALA A 117 1.21 101.25 -0.82
C ALA A 117 0.55 101.73 0.48
N THR A 118 0.83 101.08 1.62
CA THR A 118 0.32 101.52 2.93
C THR A 118 0.93 102.85 3.41
N LEU A 119 2.20 103.12 3.09
CA LEU A 119 2.85 104.40 3.39
C LEU A 119 2.29 105.54 2.53
N VAL A 120 2.02 105.29 1.24
CA VAL A 120 1.36 106.26 0.35
C VAL A 120 -0.08 106.53 0.79
N LEU A 121 -0.82 105.51 1.25
CA LEU A 121 -2.16 105.69 1.81
C LEU A 121 -2.13 106.53 3.11
N CYS A 122 -1.15 106.31 3.99
CA CYS A 122 -0.95 107.14 5.19
C CYS A 122 -0.60 108.59 4.86
N ILE A 123 0.24 108.84 3.84
CA ILE A 123 0.58 110.21 3.39
C ILE A 123 -0.64 110.91 2.77
N LEU A 124 -1.51 110.18 2.04
CA LEU A 124 -2.77 110.71 1.51
C LEU A 124 -3.78 110.99 2.64
N TYR A 125 -3.84 110.16 3.68
CA TYR A 125 -4.71 110.38 4.83
C TYR A 125 -4.28 111.60 5.67
N MET A 126 -2.97 111.82 5.83
CA MET A 126 -2.41 113.02 6.49
C MET A 126 -2.56 114.31 5.66
N ARG A 127 -2.83 114.21 4.34
CA ARG A 127 -3.09 115.36 3.45
C ARG A 127 -4.58 115.68 3.25
N VAL A 128 -5.48 114.79 3.71
CA VAL A 128 -6.94 114.94 3.61
C VAL A 128 -7.58 115.26 4.98
N GLY A 129 -6.79 115.28 6.06
CA GLY A 129 -7.22 115.64 7.42
C GLY A 129 -7.30 117.14 7.75
N GLU A 130 -6.99 118.05 6.81
CA GLU A 130 -7.08 119.51 6.98
C GLU A 130 -7.98 120.13 5.90
N ALA A 131 -9.27 119.77 5.87
CA ALA A 131 -10.30 120.54 5.16
C ALA A 131 -11.71 120.05 5.53
N SER A 132 -12.21 120.41 6.72
CA SER A 132 -13.66 120.48 7.01
C SER A 132 -13.92 120.98 8.45
N ALA A 133 -13.60 122.25 8.69
CA ALA A 133 -14.37 123.04 9.65
C ALA A 133 -15.10 124.11 8.83
N LEU A 134 -16.36 123.84 8.50
CA LEU A 134 -17.28 124.80 7.91
C LEU A 134 -17.60 125.89 8.95
N PRO A 135 -17.55 127.19 8.58
CA PRO A 135 -18.03 128.26 9.43
C PRO A 135 -19.57 128.30 9.43
N GLN A 136 -20.17 128.46 10.61
CA GLN A 136 -21.58 128.82 10.73
C GLN A 136 -21.79 130.22 10.15
N ASN A 137 -22.45 130.28 8.98
CA ASN A 137 -22.98 131.51 8.40
C ASN A 137 -24.41 131.70 8.93
N ASP A 138 -24.58 132.51 9.97
CA ASP A 138 -25.87 133.17 10.25
C ASP A 138 -25.75 134.62 9.80
N MET A 139 -26.23 134.91 8.57
CA MET A 139 -26.59 136.27 8.16
C MET A 139 -28.07 136.47 8.42
N THR A 140 -28.41 137.28 9.42
CA THR A 140 -29.73 137.92 9.52
C THR A 140 -29.63 139.30 8.89
N VAL A 141 -30.10 139.40 7.65
CA VAL A 141 -30.44 140.68 7.00
C VAL A 141 -31.84 141.04 7.49
N GLU A 142 -31.92 141.58 8.70
CA GLU A 142 -33.12 142.25 9.19
C GLU A 142 -32.72 143.68 9.55
N GLN A 143 -33.48 144.65 9.01
CA GLN A 143 -33.34 146.11 9.18
C GLN A 143 -32.51 146.87 8.12
N LEU A 144 -32.92 146.75 6.85
CA LEU A 144 -32.89 147.91 5.96
C LEU A 144 -34.26 148.60 5.96
N ARG A 145 -34.23 149.89 6.35
CA ARG A 145 -34.92 151.04 5.70
C ARG A 145 -36.05 151.75 6.47
N ALA A 146 -35.69 152.89 7.05
CA ALA A 146 -36.43 154.17 7.03
C ALA A 146 -35.39 155.26 7.37
N ASN A 147 -34.97 156.20 6.54
CA ASN A 147 -35.71 157.14 5.70
C ASN A 147 -34.90 157.51 4.45
N CYS A 148 -35.55 157.56 3.29
CA CYS A 148 -35.16 158.45 2.19
C CYS A 148 -36.11 159.66 2.22
N THR A 149 -35.57 160.87 2.31
CA THR A 149 -36.29 162.06 1.85
C THR A 149 -36.16 162.10 0.33
N ILE A 150 -37.31 162.06 -0.34
CA ILE A 150 -37.49 162.09 -1.80
C ILE A 150 -37.20 163.53 -2.32
N PRO A 151 -36.96 163.72 -3.63
CA PRO A 151 -38.09 164.15 -4.46
C PRO A 151 -38.23 163.39 -5.80
N THR A 152 -39.45 162.87 -5.95
CA THR A 152 -40.30 162.61 -7.14
C THR A 152 -39.68 162.09 -8.44
N GLU A 153 -40.10 160.89 -8.88
CA GLU A 153 -40.97 160.65 -10.07
C GLU A 153 -40.98 159.16 -10.54
N ASP A 154 -42.13 158.51 -10.42
CA ASP A 154 -42.77 157.55 -11.35
C ASP A 154 -42.05 156.27 -11.89
N LYS A 155 -40.92 155.81 -11.32
CA LYS A 155 -40.25 154.54 -11.75
C LYS A 155 -40.11 153.44 -10.68
N ASP A 156 -40.46 153.71 -9.43
CA ASP A 156 -40.19 152.79 -8.31
C ASP A 156 -41.19 151.64 -8.14
N GLN A 157 -42.42 151.78 -8.66
CA GLN A 157 -43.43 150.72 -8.54
C GLN A 157 -43.10 149.49 -9.40
N THR A 158 -42.51 149.70 -10.58
CA THR A 158 -42.13 148.62 -11.50
C THR A 158 -41.03 147.74 -10.91
N ILE A 159 -40.01 148.36 -10.30
CA ILE A 159 -38.87 147.63 -9.70
C ILE A 159 -39.33 146.82 -8.48
N TYR A 160 -40.22 147.37 -7.65
CA TYR A 160 -40.78 146.65 -6.50
C TYR A 160 -41.62 145.45 -6.94
N ASN A 161 -42.44 145.61 -7.97
CA ASN A 161 -43.24 144.51 -8.51
C ASN A 161 -42.34 143.42 -9.12
N THR A 162 -41.30 143.79 -9.89
CA THR A 162 -40.32 142.82 -10.45
C THR A 162 -39.53 142.08 -9.37
N MET A 163 -39.06 142.78 -8.32
CA MET A 163 -38.39 142.11 -7.18
C MET A 163 -39.31 141.16 -6.43
N THR A 164 -40.59 141.49 -6.32
CA THR A 164 -41.57 140.62 -5.66
C THR A 164 -41.82 139.36 -6.49
N GLU A 165 -41.87 139.50 -7.81
CA GLU A 165 -42.03 138.40 -8.75
C GLU A 165 -40.78 137.51 -8.79
N ASP A 166 -39.57 138.09 -8.84
CA ASP A 166 -38.30 137.36 -8.74
C ASP A 166 -38.17 136.61 -7.42
N ASN A 167 -38.57 137.22 -6.30
CA ASN A 167 -38.58 136.55 -5.00
C ASN A 167 -39.58 135.39 -4.97
N SER A 168 -40.74 135.52 -5.60
CA SER A 168 -41.70 134.42 -5.73
C SER A 168 -41.12 133.27 -6.57
N GLN A 169 -40.38 133.59 -7.65
CA GLN A 169 -39.72 132.63 -8.53
C GLN A 169 -38.56 131.90 -7.82
N ILE A 170 -37.77 132.63 -7.02
CA ILE A 170 -36.70 132.07 -6.19
C ILE A 170 -37.29 131.11 -5.15
N GLN A 171 -38.38 131.50 -4.49
CA GLN A 171 -39.05 130.65 -3.50
C GLN A 171 -39.61 129.37 -4.15
N GLU A 172 -40.16 129.46 -5.36
CA GLU A 172 -40.61 128.28 -6.13
C GLU A 172 -39.44 127.34 -6.45
N ASN A 173 -38.29 127.89 -6.87
CA ASN A 173 -37.10 127.11 -7.17
C ASN A 173 -36.50 126.46 -5.92
N ILE A 174 -36.48 127.15 -4.78
CA ILE A 174 -36.07 126.58 -3.48
C ILE A 174 -36.97 125.41 -3.11
N ASN A 175 -38.29 125.55 -3.30
CA ASN A 175 -39.23 124.48 -3.02
C ASN A 175 -39.03 123.26 -3.95
N LYS A 176 -38.76 123.48 -5.25
CA LYS A 176 -38.42 122.41 -6.21
C LYS A 176 -37.10 121.70 -5.85
N LEU A 177 -36.07 122.46 -5.47
CA LEU A 177 -34.78 121.92 -5.03
C LEU A 177 -34.93 121.06 -3.76
N ALA A 178 -35.75 121.49 -2.80
CA ALA A 178 -36.04 120.72 -1.60
C ALA A 178 -36.82 119.42 -1.92
N GLU A 179 -37.71 119.45 -2.91
CA GLU A 179 -38.41 118.26 -3.38
C GLU A 179 -37.46 117.27 -4.07
N ASP A 180 -36.59 117.77 -4.97
CA ASP A 180 -35.55 116.98 -5.63
C ASP A 180 -34.57 116.36 -4.63
N GLU A 181 -34.16 117.12 -3.60
CA GLU A 181 -33.32 116.61 -2.50
C GLU A 181 -34.01 115.44 -1.77
N GLY A 182 -35.31 115.59 -1.48
CA GLY A 182 -36.12 114.52 -0.90
C GLY A 182 -36.26 113.29 -1.80
N GLN A 183 -36.35 113.47 -3.12
CA GLN A 183 -36.37 112.36 -4.08
C GLN A 183 -35.01 111.64 -4.17
N VAL A 184 -33.91 112.39 -4.23
CA VAL A 184 -32.55 111.85 -4.22
C VAL A 184 -32.29 111.05 -2.95
N GLN A 185 -32.72 111.56 -1.80
CA GLN A 185 -32.58 110.88 -0.52
C GLN A 185 -33.35 109.55 -0.47
N LYS A 186 -34.57 109.49 -1.04
CA LYS A 186 -35.34 108.23 -1.17
C LYS A 186 -34.63 107.21 -2.07
N ILE A 187 -34.12 107.65 -3.21
CA ILE A 187 -33.35 106.79 -4.14
C ILE A 187 -32.09 106.27 -3.45
N TYR A 188 -31.39 107.12 -2.71
CA TYR A 188 -30.21 106.75 -1.95
C TYR A 188 -30.50 105.65 -0.91
N TYR A 189 -31.53 105.83 -0.06
CA TYR A 189 -31.89 104.81 0.93
C TYR A 189 -32.29 103.48 0.28
N LYS A 190 -33.01 103.51 -0.85
CA LYS A 190 -33.36 102.31 -1.61
C LYS A 190 -32.11 101.59 -2.16
N LEU A 191 -31.17 102.33 -2.75
CA LEU A 191 -29.90 101.78 -3.24
C LEU A 191 -29.06 101.17 -2.11
N VAL A 192 -29.07 101.78 -0.92
CA VAL A 192 -28.40 101.22 0.26
C VAL A 192 -29.05 99.91 0.70
N GLU A 193 -30.38 99.82 0.67
CA GLU A 193 -31.11 98.59 0.97
C GLU A 193 -30.78 97.47 -0.03
N GLU A 194 -30.83 97.76 -1.34
CA GLU A 194 -30.47 96.81 -2.41
C GLU A 194 -29.02 96.34 -2.27
N LYS A 195 -28.08 97.25 -1.97
CA LYS A 195 -26.68 96.90 -1.69
C LYS A 195 -26.57 95.93 -0.51
N ASN A 196 -27.30 96.18 0.58
CA ASN A 196 -27.28 95.33 1.76
C ASN A 196 -27.90 93.96 1.49
N GLN A 197 -28.95 93.88 0.67
CA GLN A 197 -29.52 92.61 0.21
C GLN A 197 -28.53 91.84 -0.67
N LEU A 198 -27.86 92.52 -1.60
CA LEU A 198 -26.84 91.91 -2.45
C LEU A 198 -25.65 91.38 -1.64
N LEU A 199 -25.22 92.12 -0.61
CA LEU A 199 -24.16 91.69 0.30
C LEU A 199 -24.53 90.40 1.05
N LYS A 200 -25.78 90.28 1.51
CA LYS A 200 -26.29 89.04 2.13
C LYS A 200 -26.27 87.87 1.15
N SER A 201 -26.75 88.07 -0.08
CA SER A 201 -26.72 87.05 -1.13
C SER A 201 -25.30 86.61 -1.48
N TYR A 202 -24.36 87.56 -1.55
CA TYR A 202 -22.95 87.28 -1.79
C TYR A 202 -22.31 86.45 -0.66
N SER A 203 -22.61 86.78 0.60
CA SER A 203 -22.16 86.00 1.77
C SER A 203 -22.66 84.56 1.69
N LYS A 204 -23.96 84.38 1.43
CA LYS A 204 -24.56 83.05 1.29
C LYS A 204 -23.93 82.23 0.15
N LEU A 205 -23.71 82.84 -1.01
CA LEU A 205 -23.07 82.17 -2.15
C LEU A 205 -21.61 81.75 -1.82
N THR A 206 -20.92 82.54 -1.00
CA THR A 206 -19.57 82.20 -0.54
C THR A 206 -19.60 80.99 0.39
N GLU A 207 -20.58 80.93 1.31
CA GLU A 207 -20.78 79.76 2.18
C GLU A 207 -21.11 78.49 1.38
N ASP A 208 -22.01 78.60 0.40
CA ASP A 208 -22.39 77.48 -0.48
C ASP A 208 -21.18 76.97 -1.29
N LYS A 209 -20.35 77.89 -1.81
CA LYS A 209 -19.10 77.55 -2.50
C LYS A 209 -18.13 76.79 -1.58
N ASP A 210 -17.97 77.24 -0.34
CA ASP A 210 -17.07 76.58 0.61
C ASP A 210 -17.58 75.19 1.01
N GLN A 211 -18.90 75.04 1.17
CA GLN A 211 -19.52 73.73 1.39
C GLN A 211 -19.31 72.80 0.19
N LEU A 212 -19.48 73.30 -1.04
CA LEU A 212 -19.25 72.53 -2.25
C LEU A 212 -17.78 72.11 -2.38
N LEU A 213 -16.85 73.00 -2.04
CA LEU A 213 -15.42 72.69 -2.03
C LEU A 213 -15.08 71.60 -1.00
N LYS A 214 -15.72 71.60 0.18
CA LYS A 214 -15.57 70.52 1.17
C LYS A 214 -16.07 69.18 0.62
N LYS A 215 -17.27 69.17 0.00
CA LYS A 215 -17.83 67.96 -0.64
C LYS A 215 -16.94 67.45 -1.77
N TYR A 216 -16.43 68.33 -2.61
CA TYR A 216 -15.51 67.97 -3.70
C TYR A 216 -14.23 67.32 -3.18
N LYS A 217 -13.60 67.89 -2.15
CA LYS A 217 -12.40 67.31 -1.52
C LYS A 217 -12.66 65.94 -0.90
N ALA A 218 -13.81 65.76 -0.24
CA ALA A 218 -14.22 64.46 0.29
C ALA A 218 -14.38 63.43 -0.84
N LEU A 219 -15.06 63.80 -1.92
CA LEU A 219 -15.26 62.92 -3.08
C LEU A 219 -13.94 62.56 -3.77
N THR A 220 -12.97 63.47 -3.84
CA THR A 220 -11.63 63.16 -4.36
C THR A 220 -10.94 62.10 -3.50
N LYS A 221 -11.03 62.22 -2.17
CA LYS A 221 -10.45 61.24 -1.23
C LYS A 221 -11.10 59.86 -1.39
N ASP A 222 -12.41 59.81 -1.55
CA ASP A 222 -13.14 58.56 -1.76
C ASP A 222 -12.77 57.92 -3.11
N ASN A 223 -12.60 58.72 -4.17
CA ASN A 223 -12.14 58.25 -5.46
C ASN A 223 -10.72 57.68 -5.41
N ASP A 224 -9.79 58.34 -4.71
CA ASP A 224 -8.43 57.83 -4.51
C ASP A 224 -8.44 56.50 -3.74
N GLN A 225 -9.34 56.36 -2.76
CA GLN A 225 -9.50 55.11 -2.02
C GLN A 225 -10.07 53.99 -2.90
N LEU A 226 -11.08 54.29 -3.73
CA LEU A 226 -11.63 53.33 -4.69
C LEU A 226 -10.59 52.87 -5.71
N GLN A 227 -9.73 53.78 -6.18
CA GLN A 227 -8.65 53.44 -7.10
C GLN A 227 -7.64 52.48 -6.44
N LYS A 228 -7.28 52.73 -5.17
CA LYS A 228 -6.43 51.79 -4.40
C LYS A 228 -7.10 50.43 -4.28
N ASN A 229 -8.39 50.39 -3.93
CA ASN A 229 -9.14 49.15 -3.82
C ASN A 229 -9.20 48.39 -5.16
N CYS A 230 -9.44 49.07 -6.31
CA CYS A 230 -9.40 48.44 -7.65
C CYS A 230 -8.02 47.82 -7.91
N SER A 231 -6.94 48.52 -7.57
CA SER A 231 -5.58 48.03 -7.78
C SER A 231 -5.26 46.80 -6.91
N THR A 232 -5.75 46.75 -5.68
CA THR A 232 -5.61 45.59 -4.79
C THR A 232 -6.40 44.41 -5.34
N LEU A 233 -7.66 44.62 -5.73
CA LEU A 233 -8.52 43.57 -6.26
C LEU A 233 -7.98 42.97 -7.57
N SER A 234 -7.36 43.79 -8.42
CA SER A 234 -6.68 43.33 -9.64
C SER A 234 -5.50 42.39 -9.31
N LYS A 235 -4.71 42.70 -8.26
CA LYS A 235 -3.63 41.81 -7.81
C LYS A 235 -4.18 40.50 -7.24
N GLU A 236 -5.21 40.57 -6.41
CA GLU A 236 -5.86 39.37 -5.86
C GLU A 236 -6.43 38.48 -6.96
N LYS A 237 -7.06 39.05 -7.98
CA LYS A 237 -7.55 38.31 -9.16
C LYS A 237 -6.42 37.59 -9.90
N SER A 238 -5.30 38.27 -10.14
CA SER A 238 -4.14 37.68 -10.82
C SER A 238 -3.50 36.56 -10.00
N GLN A 239 -3.45 36.71 -8.67
CA GLN A 239 -2.98 35.66 -7.78
C GLN A 239 -3.90 34.44 -7.84
N LEU A 240 -5.21 34.66 -7.73
CA LEU A 240 -6.20 33.58 -7.78
C LEU A 240 -6.16 32.83 -9.12
N LEU A 241 -5.91 33.52 -10.22
CA LEU A 241 -5.72 32.90 -11.53
C LEU A 241 -4.47 32.02 -11.57
N THR A 242 -3.39 32.46 -10.92
CA THR A 242 -2.14 31.69 -10.82
C THR A 242 -2.33 30.43 -9.98
N ASP A 243 -3.03 30.56 -8.84
CA ASP A 243 -3.34 29.44 -7.96
C ASP A 243 -4.24 28.42 -8.67
N TYR A 244 -5.26 28.91 -9.40
CA TYR A 244 -6.14 28.07 -10.21
C TYR A 244 -5.38 27.25 -11.27
N ASN A 245 -4.50 27.90 -12.03
CA ASN A 245 -3.71 27.22 -13.06
C ASN A 245 -2.75 26.18 -12.46
N THR A 246 -2.21 26.47 -11.27
CA THR A 246 -1.36 25.53 -10.53
C THR A 246 -2.15 24.29 -10.12
N LEU A 247 -3.32 24.49 -9.51
CA LEU A 247 -4.23 23.41 -9.11
C LEU A 247 -4.72 22.57 -10.31
N ASP A 248 -4.98 23.20 -11.46
CA ASP A 248 -5.34 22.47 -12.68
C ASP A 248 -4.19 21.59 -13.18
N GLY A 249 -2.94 22.09 -13.09
CA GLY A 249 -1.73 21.31 -13.35
C GLY A 249 -1.59 20.10 -12.42
N GLU A 250 -1.74 20.31 -11.12
CA GLU A 250 -1.71 19.25 -10.11
C GLU A 250 -2.81 18.21 -10.33
N LYS A 251 -4.03 18.65 -10.67
CA LYS A 251 -5.14 17.76 -11.02
C LYS A 251 -4.81 16.88 -12.23
N LYS A 252 -4.23 17.44 -13.29
CA LYS A 252 -3.82 16.70 -14.49
C LYS A 252 -2.73 15.67 -14.18
N GLN A 253 -1.77 16.05 -13.34
CA GLN A 253 -0.73 15.13 -12.87
C GLN A 253 -1.36 13.96 -12.10
N LEU A 254 -2.25 14.26 -11.14
CA LEU A 254 -2.92 13.23 -10.33
C LEU A 254 -3.74 12.25 -11.18
N VAL A 255 -4.40 12.73 -12.23
CA VAL A 255 -5.12 11.86 -13.19
C VAL A 255 -4.15 10.94 -13.93
N THR A 256 -2.97 11.43 -14.31
CA THR A 256 -1.94 10.63 -14.97
C THR A 256 -1.38 9.56 -14.03
N ASP A 257 -1.07 9.95 -12.78
CA ASP A 257 -0.57 9.03 -11.76
C ASP A 257 -1.59 7.93 -11.44
N TYR A 258 -2.88 8.27 -11.33
CA TYR A 258 -3.96 7.30 -11.15
C TYR A 258 -4.04 6.31 -12.32
N SER A 259 -3.94 6.79 -13.56
CA SER A 259 -3.97 5.90 -14.73
C SER A 259 -2.78 4.94 -14.79
N THR A 260 -1.62 5.38 -14.30
CA THR A 260 -0.41 4.56 -14.20
C THR A 260 -0.58 3.49 -13.13
N LEU A 261 -1.07 3.88 -11.96
CA LEU A 261 -1.34 2.97 -10.85
C LEU A 261 -2.38 1.90 -11.23
N GLU A 262 -3.41 2.28 -11.97
CA GLU A 262 -4.40 1.32 -12.50
C GLU A 262 -3.73 0.29 -13.43
N ALA A 263 -2.84 0.72 -14.33
CA ALA A 263 -2.12 -0.19 -15.22
C ALA A 263 -1.20 -1.15 -14.46
N GLU A 264 -0.50 -0.67 -13.42
CA GLU A 264 0.31 -1.51 -12.53
C GLU A 264 -0.55 -2.53 -11.78
N TYR A 265 -1.71 -2.13 -11.27
CA TYR A 265 -2.65 -3.03 -10.60
C TYR A 265 -3.15 -4.14 -11.53
N GLN A 266 -3.49 -3.83 -12.77
CA GLN A 266 -3.90 -4.83 -13.76
C GLN A 266 -2.76 -5.79 -14.12
N THR A 267 -1.51 -5.30 -14.19
CA THR A 267 -0.33 -6.13 -14.42
C THR A 267 -0.13 -7.13 -13.29
N LEU A 268 -0.12 -6.65 -12.04
CA LEU A 268 -0.02 -7.49 -10.83
C LEU A 268 -1.15 -8.52 -10.75
N THR A 269 -2.36 -8.14 -11.13
CA THR A 269 -3.52 -9.05 -11.16
C THR A 269 -3.30 -10.20 -12.15
N ASN A 270 -2.72 -9.91 -13.32
CA ASN A 270 -2.40 -10.94 -14.31
C ASN A 270 -1.26 -11.86 -13.87
N GLU A 271 -0.22 -11.31 -13.24
CA GLU A 271 0.88 -12.10 -12.69
C GLU A 271 0.39 -13.05 -11.59
N ASN A 272 -0.42 -12.54 -10.64
CA ASN A 272 -1.02 -13.36 -9.60
C ASN A 272 -1.90 -14.48 -10.15
N ARG A 273 -2.65 -14.22 -11.23
CA ARG A 273 -3.41 -15.26 -11.94
C ARG A 273 -2.48 -16.31 -12.55
N GLY A 274 -1.33 -15.93 -13.11
CA GLY A 274 -0.32 -16.86 -13.61
C GLY A 274 0.23 -17.76 -12.51
N ILE A 275 0.64 -17.17 -11.39
CA ILE A 275 1.13 -17.89 -10.20
C ILE A 275 0.08 -18.87 -9.67
N GLU A 276 -1.19 -18.50 -9.68
CA GLU A 276 -2.29 -19.36 -9.24
C GLU A 276 -2.44 -20.61 -10.13
N GLU A 277 -2.27 -20.48 -11.44
CA GLU A 277 -2.31 -21.63 -12.36
C GLU A 277 -1.08 -22.53 -12.23
N GLU A 278 0.10 -21.95 -12.01
CA GLU A 278 1.32 -22.72 -11.69
C GLU A 278 1.15 -23.51 -10.38
N ARG A 279 0.57 -22.87 -9.36
CA ARG A 279 0.28 -23.52 -8.07
C ARG A 279 -0.66 -24.72 -8.24
N LYS A 280 -1.72 -24.60 -9.04
CA LYS A 280 -2.64 -25.72 -9.34
C LYS A 280 -1.91 -26.85 -10.06
N THR A 281 -1.02 -26.51 -11.00
CA THR A 281 -0.22 -27.50 -11.72
C THR A 281 0.70 -28.27 -10.76
N LEU A 282 1.39 -27.57 -9.87
CA LEU A 282 2.25 -28.19 -8.86
C LEU A 282 1.47 -29.07 -7.88
N GLN A 283 0.28 -28.66 -7.47
CA GLN A 283 -0.58 -29.48 -6.61
C GLN A 283 -0.97 -30.79 -7.29
N LYS A 284 -1.27 -30.77 -8.59
CA LYS A 284 -1.58 -31.98 -9.36
C LYS A 284 -0.38 -32.92 -9.44
N LEU A 285 0.81 -32.38 -9.73
CA LEU A 285 2.04 -33.18 -9.76
C LEU A 285 2.35 -33.84 -8.41
N LEU A 286 2.15 -33.09 -7.32
CA LEU A 286 2.36 -33.61 -5.96
C LEU A 286 1.37 -34.74 -5.63
N GLU A 287 0.14 -34.65 -6.11
CA GLU A 287 -0.85 -35.73 -5.97
C GLU A 287 -0.48 -36.97 -6.80
N ASP A 288 0.01 -36.77 -8.02
CA ASP A 288 0.47 -37.87 -8.88
C ASP A 288 1.70 -38.60 -8.29
N GLU A 289 2.65 -37.87 -7.71
CA GLU A 289 3.79 -38.46 -6.98
C GLU A 289 3.33 -39.24 -5.75
N ARG A 290 2.39 -38.69 -4.97
CA ARG A 290 1.79 -39.36 -3.80
C ARG A 290 1.13 -40.68 -4.21
N ASN A 291 0.36 -40.68 -5.29
CA ASN A 291 -0.30 -41.88 -5.81
C ASN A 291 0.72 -42.93 -6.29
N THR A 292 1.80 -42.48 -6.92
CA THR A 292 2.92 -43.34 -7.34
C THR A 292 3.60 -43.99 -6.13
N PHE A 293 3.88 -43.19 -5.09
CA PHE A 293 4.46 -43.69 -3.85
C PHE A 293 3.55 -44.72 -3.16
N GLN A 294 2.24 -44.47 -3.10
CA GLN A 294 1.29 -45.44 -2.55
C GLN A 294 1.29 -46.77 -3.32
N LYS A 295 1.35 -46.70 -4.66
CA LYS A 295 1.46 -47.90 -5.50
C LYS A 295 2.76 -48.67 -5.21
N TRP A 296 3.88 -47.95 -5.11
CA TRP A 296 5.16 -48.55 -4.74
C TRP A 296 5.10 -49.21 -3.35
N ASN A 297 4.50 -48.54 -2.37
CA ASN A 297 4.37 -49.07 -1.02
C ASN A 297 3.56 -50.38 -1.00
N ARG A 298 2.44 -50.46 -1.74
CA ARG A 298 1.67 -51.70 -1.89
C ARG A 298 2.50 -52.82 -2.53
N THR A 299 3.23 -52.51 -3.60
CA THR A 299 4.14 -53.47 -4.25
C THR A 299 5.21 -53.95 -3.27
N PHE A 300 5.78 -53.04 -2.49
CA PHE A 300 6.79 -53.36 -1.48
C PHE A 300 6.24 -54.30 -0.41
N THR A 301 5.01 -54.10 0.06
CA THR A 301 4.33 -55.03 0.98
C THR A 301 4.23 -56.44 0.40
N VAL A 302 3.80 -56.57 -0.86
CA VAL A 302 3.71 -57.88 -1.54
C VAL A 302 5.08 -58.53 -1.66
N VAL A 303 6.12 -57.77 -1.99
CA VAL A 303 7.50 -58.29 -2.07
C VAL A 303 7.97 -58.83 -0.71
N LEU A 304 7.64 -58.17 0.40
CA LEU A 304 7.96 -58.66 1.74
C LEU A 304 7.25 -59.99 2.04
N GLU A 305 5.98 -60.13 1.66
CA GLU A 305 5.24 -61.39 1.81
C GLU A 305 5.83 -62.51 0.95
N ILE A 306 6.15 -62.23 -0.31
CA ILE A 306 6.83 -63.19 -1.19
C ILE A 306 8.17 -63.62 -0.60
N LYS A 307 8.94 -62.69 -0.03
CA LYS A 307 10.21 -63.01 0.64
C LYS A 307 9.99 -63.97 1.80
N LYS A 308 8.97 -63.73 2.63
CA LYS A 308 8.60 -64.63 3.74
C LYS A 308 8.21 -66.02 3.23
N HIS A 309 7.42 -66.11 2.17
CA HIS A 309 7.06 -67.39 1.55
C HIS A 309 8.28 -68.11 0.99
N LYS A 310 9.19 -67.39 0.31
CA LYS A 310 10.45 -67.96 -0.18
C LYS A 310 11.27 -68.60 0.95
N GLU A 311 11.40 -67.91 2.07
CA GLU A 311 12.13 -68.42 3.24
C GLU A 311 11.44 -69.65 3.87
N GLN A 312 10.11 -69.68 3.87
CA GLN A 312 9.36 -70.87 4.33
C GLN A 312 9.57 -72.06 3.38
N LEU A 313 9.40 -71.85 2.08
CA LEU A 313 9.61 -72.86 1.05
C LEU A 313 11.03 -73.44 1.11
N GLN A 314 12.03 -72.60 1.38
CA GLN A 314 13.42 -73.04 1.57
C GLN A 314 13.54 -74.02 2.73
N ARG A 315 12.94 -73.70 3.89
CA ARG A 315 12.94 -74.59 5.06
C ARG A 315 12.20 -75.89 4.78
N ASP A 316 11.05 -75.82 4.12
CA ASP A 316 10.25 -77.00 3.78
C ASP A 316 11.03 -77.92 2.83
N PHE A 317 11.76 -77.35 1.86
CA PHE A 317 12.62 -78.10 0.96
C PHE A 317 13.77 -78.80 1.69
N GLU A 318 14.46 -78.10 2.60
CA GLU A 318 15.51 -78.69 3.44
C GLU A 318 14.98 -79.83 4.33
N ALA A 319 13.78 -79.67 4.89
CA ALA A 319 13.13 -80.71 5.67
C ALA A 319 12.77 -81.96 4.86
N VAL A 320 12.41 -81.80 3.58
CA VAL A 320 12.17 -82.93 2.67
C VAL A 320 13.48 -83.62 2.32
N LEU A 321 14.54 -82.87 2.01
CA LEU A 321 15.85 -83.44 1.72
C LEU A 321 16.38 -84.29 2.89
N ALA A 322 16.17 -83.84 4.14
CA ALA A 322 16.56 -84.58 5.33
C ALA A 322 15.88 -85.96 5.45
N LYS A 323 14.72 -86.17 4.82
CA LYS A 323 13.98 -87.45 4.84
C LYS A 323 14.35 -88.40 3.70
N SER A 324 15.11 -87.94 2.71
CA SER A 324 15.51 -88.74 1.54
C SER A 324 16.29 -90.01 1.90
N PRO A 325 17.27 -90.00 2.83
CA PRO A 325 18.05 -91.19 3.15
C PRO A 325 17.21 -92.35 3.71
N PHE A 326 16.21 -92.02 4.54
CA PHE A 326 15.27 -93.01 5.09
C PHE A 326 14.42 -93.68 4.01
N LEU A 327 14.09 -92.94 2.93
CA LEU A 327 13.28 -93.47 1.84
C LEU A 327 14.07 -94.44 0.95
N ASP A 328 15.37 -94.21 0.77
CA ASP A 328 16.22 -95.06 -0.06
C ASP A 328 16.54 -96.42 0.60
N GLU A 329 16.55 -96.47 1.93
CA GLU A 329 16.78 -97.69 2.72
C GLU A 329 15.61 -98.69 2.65
N TYR A 330 14.37 -98.20 2.77
CA TYR A 330 13.16 -99.03 2.75
C TYR A 330 12.54 -99.20 1.36
N CYS A 331 12.83 -98.27 0.44
CA CYS A 331 12.29 -98.25 -0.91
C CYS A 331 13.41 -98.05 -1.96
N PRO A 332 14.34 -99.00 -2.10
CA PRO A 332 15.43 -98.90 -3.06
C PRO A 332 14.90 -98.81 -4.49
N LEU A 333 15.59 -98.02 -5.32
CA LEU A 333 15.27 -97.88 -6.73
C LEU A 333 15.79 -99.10 -7.52
N SER A 334 14.88 -99.97 -7.95
CA SER A 334 15.16 -101.05 -8.89
C SER A 334 14.44 -100.79 -10.20
N SER A 335 15.18 -100.68 -11.30
CA SER A 335 14.61 -100.76 -12.66
C SER A 335 13.43 -99.80 -12.93
N GLN A 336 13.57 -98.52 -12.54
CA GLN A 336 12.58 -97.43 -12.71
C GLN A 336 11.29 -97.55 -11.89
N LYS A 337 11.20 -98.47 -10.93
CA LYS A 337 10.09 -98.54 -9.96
C LYS A 337 10.64 -98.63 -8.53
N ARG A 338 10.08 -97.84 -7.60
CA ARG A 338 10.35 -98.03 -6.17
C ARG A 338 9.52 -99.20 -5.67
N GLU A 339 10.21 -100.22 -5.18
CA GLU A 339 9.58 -101.33 -4.46
C GLU A 339 9.92 -101.18 -2.99
N CYS A 340 8.93 -100.76 -2.22
CA CYS A 340 9.06 -100.65 -0.78
C CYS A 340 8.88 -102.04 -0.16
N LYS A 341 9.77 -102.40 0.76
CA LYS A 341 9.62 -103.61 1.59
C LYS A 341 9.39 -103.21 3.05
N PRO A 342 8.61 -103.99 3.82
CA PRO A 342 8.37 -103.70 5.23
C PRO A 342 9.67 -103.68 6.06
N CYS A 343 10.71 -104.38 5.61
CA CYS A 343 12.00 -104.46 6.27
C CYS A 343 13.13 -103.87 5.44
N PRO A 344 14.18 -103.31 6.08
CA PRO A 344 15.37 -102.83 5.39
C PRO A 344 16.05 -103.93 4.59
N GLN A 345 16.82 -103.56 3.58
CA GLN A 345 17.56 -104.53 2.76
C GLN A 345 18.52 -105.36 3.64
N GLY A 346 18.46 -106.69 3.51
CA GLY A 346 19.29 -107.62 4.30
C GLY A 346 18.67 -108.05 5.63
N TRP A 347 17.47 -107.56 5.95
CA TRP A 347 16.68 -108.00 7.10
C TRP A 347 15.59 -108.97 6.65
N GLU A 348 15.33 -109.98 7.48
CA GLU A 348 14.28 -110.96 7.24
C GLU A 348 13.02 -110.56 8.00
N GLN A 349 11.88 -110.59 7.31
CA GLN A 349 10.60 -110.27 7.93
C GLN A 349 10.02 -111.51 8.61
N PHE A 350 9.57 -111.34 9.85
CA PHE A 350 8.69 -112.28 10.52
C PHE A 350 7.54 -111.53 11.19
N TYR A 351 6.32 -111.77 10.71
CA TYR A 351 5.14 -110.98 11.05
C TYR A 351 5.38 -109.47 10.93
N SER A 352 5.21 -108.72 12.03
CA SER A 352 5.33 -107.26 12.10
C SER A 352 6.72 -106.80 12.53
N LYS A 353 7.73 -107.68 12.44
CA LYS A 353 9.10 -107.43 12.89
C LYS A 353 10.10 -107.78 11.79
N CYS A 354 11.24 -107.11 11.86
CA CYS A 354 12.38 -107.32 10.96
C CYS A 354 13.56 -107.79 11.79
N TYR A 355 14.24 -108.83 11.31
CA TYR A 355 15.37 -109.44 12.00
C TYR A 355 16.63 -109.39 11.15
N TYR A 356 17.72 -108.92 11.74
CA TYR A 356 19.04 -108.97 11.12
C TYR A 356 19.89 -110.03 11.81
N PHE A 357 20.43 -110.94 11.01
CA PHE A 357 21.31 -112.00 11.48
C PHE A 357 22.75 -111.63 11.16
N SER A 358 23.55 -111.34 12.19
CA SER A 358 24.91 -110.88 11.98
C SER A 358 25.79 -111.97 11.35
N THR A 359 26.73 -111.54 10.50
CA THR A 359 27.82 -112.41 10.04
C THR A 359 29.03 -112.33 10.97
N GLU A 360 29.24 -111.17 11.61
CA GLU A 360 30.30 -110.88 12.57
C GLU A 360 30.00 -111.44 13.97
N ARG A 361 31.06 -111.71 14.74
CA ARG A 361 30.96 -112.15 16.13
C ARG A 361 31.46 -111.06 17.08
N LYS A 362 30.67 -110.71 18.10
CA LYS A 362 30.96 -109.65 19.07
C LYS A 362 30.54 -110.05 20.49
N SER A 363 30.96 -109.29 21.49
CA SER A 363 30.43 -109.41 22.86
C SER A 363 28.94 -109.06 22.86
N TRP A 364 28.20 -109.45 23.90
CA TRP A 364 26.77 -109.13 24.00
C TRP A 364 26.52 -107.61 23.96
N MET A 365 27.34 -106.84 24.69
CA MET A 365 27.26 -105.38 24.75
C MET A 365 27.57 -104.70 23.41
N ASP A 366 28.63 -105.14 22.72
CA ASP A 366 29.00 -104.60 21.41
C ASP A 366 27.95 -104.95 20.36
N SER A 367 27.39 -106.16 20.43
CA SER A 367 26.31 -106.62 19.55
C SER A 367 25.06 -105.75 19.71
N ARG A 368 24.65 -105.47 20.95
CA ARG A 368 23.53 -104.57 21.25
C ARG A 368 23.78 -103.16 20.73
N THR A 369 24.99 -102.65 20.93
CA THR A 369 25.40 -101.33 20.45
C THR A 369 25.27 -101.23 18.93
N ASP A 370 25.60 -102.28 18.20
CA ASP A 370 25.45 -102.29 16.75
C ASP A 370 24.00 -102.40 16.30
N CYS A 371 23.16 -103.19 16.97
CA CYS A 371 21.72 -103.17 16.69
C CYS A 371 21.12 -101.77 16.89
N ILE A 372 21.51 -101.06 17.95
CA ILE A 372 21.03 -99.69 18.23
C ILE A 372 21.46 -98.68 17.16
N LYS A 373 22.68 -98.81 16.61
CA LYS A 373 23.15 -97.93 15.52
C LYS A 373 22.30 -98.07 14.25
N GLU A 374 21.78 -99.27 14.00
CA GLU A 374 20.89 -99.58 12.88
C GLU A 374 19.41 -99.29 13.20
N GLY A 375 19.09 -98.62 14.32
CA GLY A 375 17.71 -98.31 14.72
C GLY A 375 16.91 -99.52 15.22
N ALA A 376 17.59 -100.54 15.74
CA ALA A 376 17.03 -101.78 16.28
C ALA A 376 17.53 -102.05 17.71
N ASP A 377 17.22 -103.21 18.29
CA ASP A 377 17.87 -103.73 19.50
C ASP A 377 18.09 -105.25 19.36
N LEU A 378 18.77 -105.91 20.29
CA LEU A 378 18.88 -107.38 20.26
C LEU A 378 17.49 -108.05 20.34
N ALA A 379 17.33 -109.17 19.64
CA ALA A 379 16.02 -109.81 19.46
C ALA A 379 15.35 -110.24 20.77
N VAL A 380 14.04 -109.96 20.88
CA VAL A 380 13.20 -110.28 22.03
C VAL A 380 12.19 -111.35 21.66
N ILE A 381 12.48 -112.59 22.04
CA ILE A 381 11.69 -113.76 21.61
C ILE A 381 10.50 -113.97 22.56
N LYS A 382 9.28 -113.78 22.06
CA LYS A 382 8.04 -113.80 22.85
C LYS A 382 7.11 -114.97 22.54
N SER A 383 7.34 -115.70 21.46
CA SER A 383 6.46 -116.76 21.00
C SER A 383 7.23 -117.99 20.51
N GLU A 384 6.55 -119.13 20.48
CA GLU A 384 7.14 -120.39 20.01
C GLU A 384 7.41 -120.32 18.51
N GLU A 385 6.52 -119.67 17.75
CA GLU A 385 6.67 -119.45 16.31
C GLU A 385 7.89 -118.56 16.01
N GLU A 386 8.12 -117.53 16.82
CA GLU A 386 9.32 -116.68 16.71
C GLU A 386 10.59 -117.46 17.05
N GLN A 387 10.56 -118.29 18.10
CA GLN A 387 11.68 -119.16 18.43
C GLN A 387 12.03 -120.09 17.26
N GLU A 388 11.03 -120.71 16.62
CA GLU A 388 11.24 -121.56 15.45
C GLU A 388 11.82 -120.78 14.26
N PHE A 389 11.31 -119.57 14.00
CA PHE A 389 11.83 -118.68 12.97
C PHE A 389 13.31 -118.36 13.20
N ILE A 390 13.68 -118.00 14.43
CA ILE A 390 15.06 -117.71 14.81
C ILE A 390 15.93 -118.96 14.62
N THR A 391 15.51 -120.11 15.14
CA THR A 391 16.26 -121.38 15.03
C THR A 391 16.55 -121.76 13.57
N LYS A 392 15.62 -121.51 12.64
CA LYS A 392 15.80 -121.78 11.20
C LYS A 392 16.89 -120.92 10.56
N HIS A 393 17.11 -119.70 11.05
CA HIS A 393 18.07 -118.74 10.49
C HIS A 393 19.42 -118.75 11.22
N THR A 394 19.49 -119.34 12.41
CA THR A 394 20.73 -119.48 13.18
C THR A 394 21.44 -120.82 12.90
N ARG A 395 22.72 -120.76 12.53
CA ARG A 395 23.60 -121.95 12.41
C ARG A 395 24.78 -121.94 13.37
N ASP A 396 24.79 -120.98 14.29
CA ASP A 396 25.83 -120.72 15.27
C ASP A 396 25.16 -120.27 16.57
N TYR A 397 25.95 -120.09 17.63
CA TYR A 397 25.46 -119.44 18.84
C TYR A 397 25.25 -117.96 18.53
N ASN A 398 24.03 -117.48 18.72
CA ASN A 398 23.66 -116.10 18.47
C ASN A 398 23.17 -115.46 19.76
N TRP A 399 23.69 -114.29 20.09
CA TRP A 399 23.16 -113.44 21.14
C TRP A 399 21.72 -113.06 20.84
N ILE A 400 20.89 -113.22 21.86
CA ILE A 400 19.54 -112.66 21.93
C ILE A 400 19.51 -111.59 23.01
N GLY A 401 18.47 -110.78 23.03
CA GLY A 401 18.36 -109.64 23.93
C GLY A 401 18.03 -110.00 25.38
N LEU A 402 18.38 -111.19 25.87
CA LEU A 402 18.05 -111.66 27.21
C LEU A 402 19.32 -111.77 28.07
N SER A 403 19.28 -111.15 29.25
CA SER A 403 20.37 -111.16 30.23
C SER A 403 19.86 -110.98 31.65
N ASP A 404 20.59 -111.45 32.65
CA ASP A 404 20.38 -111.15 34.08
C ASP A 404 21.53 -110.33 34.71
N LEU A 405 22.36 -109.71 33.87
CA LEU A 405 23.43 -108.76 34.21
C LEU A 405 23.10 -107.73 35.30
N GLU A 406 21.83 -107.31 35.41
CA GLU A 406 21.41 -106.33 36.43
C GLU A 406 21.16 -106.97 37.80
N THR A 407 20.67 -108.20 37.84
CA THR A 407 20.31 -108.91 39.08
C THR A 407 20.31 -110.41 38.80
N GLU A 408 21.31 -111.10 39.34
CA GLU A 408 21.51 -112.55 39.25
C GLU A 408 20.19 -113.34 39.43
N GLY A 409 19.91 -114.26 38.51
CA GLY A 409 18.69 -115.07 38.48
C GLY A 409 17.43 -114.33 38.02
N THR A 410 17.50 -113.03 37.73
CA THR A 410 16.39 -112.21 37.23
C THR A 410 16.62 -111.81 35.77
N TRP A 411 16.17 -112.66 34.86
CA TRP A 411 16.31 -112.47 33.42
C TRP A 411 15.41 -111.36 32.87
N LEU A 412 16.03 -110.36 32.23
CA LEU A 412 15.38 -109.22 31.59
C LEU A 412 15.71 -109.18 30.10
N TRP A 413 14.72 -108.82 29.30
CA TRP A 413 14.93 -108.49 27.90
C TRP A 413 15.49 -107.07 27.75
N VAL A 414 16.20 -106.79 26.66
CA VAL A 414 16.75 -105.45 26.32
C VAL A 414 15.69 -104.34 26.27
N ASN A 415 14.42 -104.68 26.05
CA ASN A 415 13.29 -103.75 26.11
C ASN A 415 12.74 -103.52 27.53
N GLY A 416 13.39 -104.06 28.56
CA GLY A 416 13.04 -103.94 29.97
C GLY A 416 11.93 -104.89 30.46
N SER A 417 11.37 -105.73 29.58
CA SER A 417 10.35 -106.70 30.02
C SER A 417 10.97 -107.92 30.71
N PRO A 418 10.35 -108.44 31.80
CA PRO A 418 10.84 -109.63 32.47
C PRO A 418 10.57 -110.89 31.65
N LEU A 419 11.44 -111.89 31.80
CA LEU A 419 11.22 -113.21 31.23
C LEU A 419 10.04 -113.92 31.92
N LEU A 420 8.94 -114.13 31.20
CA LEU A 420 7.79 -114.89 31.72
C LEU A 420 7.99 -116.40 31.57
N LYS A 421 8.42 -116.83 30.39
CA LYS A 421 8.70 -118.24 30.05
C LYS A 421 9.84 -118.25 29.03
N GLY A 422 10.92 -118.96 29.34
CA GLY A 422 12.06 -119.11 28.44
C GLY A 422 12.04 -120.42 27.67
N PHE A 423 12.77 -120.46 26.56
CA PHE A 423 13.02 -121.66 25.78
C PHE A 423 14.38 -122.26 26.17
N TRP A 424 14.64 -122.44 27.47
CA TRP A 424 15.92 -122.95 27.94
C TRP A 424 16.14 -124.41 27.54
N ARG A 425 17.39 -124.75 27.20
CA ARG A 425 17.81 -126.14 27.00
C ARG A 425 17.67 -126.90 28.32
N SER A 426 17.46 -128.21 28.26
CA SER A 426 17.39 -129.03 29.46
C SER A 426 18.65 -128.85 30.32
N GLY A 427 18.48 -128.39 31.56
CA GLY A 427 19.56 -128.11 32.50
C GLY A 427 20.12 -126.69 32.45
N GLN A 428 19.50 -125.77 31.69
CA GLN A 428 19.86 -124.36 31.58
C GLN A 428 18.72 -123.46 32.13
N PRO A 429 19.00 -122.22 32.54
CA PRO A 429 20.34 -121.66 32.70
C PRO A 429 21.08 -122.33 33.86
N ASP A 430 22.39 -122.53 33.74
CA ASP A 430 23.22 -123.20 34.76
C ASP A 430 24.24 -122.29 35.44
N ASP A 431 24.28 -121.02 35.04
CA ASP A 431 25.19 -120.01 35.58
C ASP A 431 26.66 -120.49 35.50
N HIS A 432 26.99 -121.28 34.47
CA HIS A 432 28.26 -121.99 34.39
C HIS A 432 29.09 -121.64 33.15
N PHE A 433 30.35 -121.24 33.39
CA PHE A 433 31.32 -120.97 32.33
C PHE A 433 32.39 -122.08 32.19
N TRP A 434 32.35 -122.83 31.09
CA TRP A 434 33.16 -124.05 30.86
C TRP A 434 34.65 -123.85 30.46
N PHE A 435 35.25 -122.65 30.59
CA PHE A 435 36.60 -122.39 30.02
C PHE A 435 37.79 -122.60 30.99
N ASP A 436 37.59 -122.64 32.32
CA ASP A 436 38.65 -123.05 33.27
C ASP A 436 38.08 -123.81 34.47
N SER A 437 38.30 -125.13 34.50
CA SER A 437 37.91 -126.03 35.59
C SER A 437 38.53 -125.72 36.97
N ARG A 438 39.40 -124.69 37.07
CA ARG A 438 40.09 -124.31 38.32
C ARG A 438 39.55 -123.04 38.97
N THR A 439 38.61 -122.34 38.34
CA THR A 439 37.96 -121.17 38.93
C THR A 439 36.44 -121.31 38.76
N GLN A 440 35.75 -121.52 39.88
CA GLN A 440 34.29 -121.68 39.94
C GLN A 440 33.65 -120.28 39.89
N TYR A 441 33.85 -119.54 38.79
CA TYR A 441 33.17 -118.26 38.55
C TYR A 441 31.82 -118.52 37.88
N GLN A 442 30.77 -118.13 38.60
CA GLN A 442 29.40 -117.94 38.16
C GLN A 442 29.30 -116.51 37.62
N ASP A 443 29.07 -116.38 36.31
CA ASP A 443 29.11 -115.10 35.57
C ASP A 443 28.56 -115.29 34.13
N ALA A 444 27.58 -116.19 33.97
CA ALA A 444 27.05 -116.56 32.66
C ALA A 444 25.81 -115.74 32.28
N ASP A 445 25.86 -114.42 32.42
CA ASP A 445 24.63 -113.62 32.53
C ASP A 445 23.91 -113.29 31.21
N CYS A 446 24.32 -113.88 30.08
CA CYS A 446 23.78 -113.54 28.75
C CYS A 446 23.31 -114.78 27.99
N ALA A 447 22.13 -114.69 27.39
CA ALA A 447 21.55 -115.81 26.67
C ALA A 447 21.96 -115.86 25.20
N VAL A 448 22.22 -117.07 24.71
CA VAL A 448 22.41 -117.39 23.29
C VAL A 448 21.43 -118.46 22.81
N THR A 449 21.11 -118.42 21.52
CA THR A 449 20.45 -119.55 20.83
C THR A 449 21.40 -120.74 20.73
N VAL A 450 20.86 -121.96 20.83
CA VAL A 450 21.62 -123.19 20.61
C VAL A 450 21.52 -123.62 19.15
N PRO A 451 22.64 -123.84 18.43
CA PRO A 451 22.62 -124.25 17.03
C PRO A 451 21.86 -125.57 16.83
N GLY A 452 20.86 -125.57 15.96
CA GLY A 452 20.09 -126.78 15.62
C GLY A 452 19.08 -127.24 16.68
N GLU A 453 18.92 -126.50 17.77
CA GLU A 453 17.92 -126.76 18.81
C GLU A 453 17.00 -125.53 18.95
N SER A 454 15.71 -125.75 19.20
CA SER A 454 14.77 -124.68 19.58
C SER A 454 14.93 -124.35 21.06
N ALA A 455 16.16 -124.02 21.46
CA ALA A 455 16.54 -123.84 22.85
C ALA A 455 17.60 -122.75 23.05
N TRP A 456 17.73 -122.25 24.28
CA TRP A 456 18.70 -121.27 24.73
C TRP A 456 19.65 -121.85 25.76
N MET A 457 20.82 -121.24 25.88
CA MET A 457 21.75 -121.45 26.98
C MET A 457 22.28 -120.10 27.45
N ASP A 458 22.67 -120.03 28.70
CA ASP A 458 23.35 -118.87 29.26
C ASP A 458 24.87 -119.02 29.07
N THR A 459 25.57 -117.90 28.90
CA THR A 459 27.01 -117.89 28.69
C THR A 459 27.60 -116.53 29.00
N HIS A 460 28.90 -116.51 29.29
CA HIS A 460 29.61 -115.31 29.67
C HIS A 460 29.51 -114.22 28.59
N CYS A 461 28.97 -113.06 28.96
CA CYS A 461 28.59 -111.95 28.07
C CYS A 461 29.73 -111.41 27.18
N TYR A 462 30.99 -111.59 27.60
CA TYR A 462 32.17 -111.19 26.84
C TYR A 462 32.59 -112.20 25.76
N SER A 463 31.86 -113.31 25.63
CA SER A 463 32.08 -114.27 24.55
C SER A 463 31.81 -113.65 23.18
N TYR A 464 32.56 -114.05 22.17
CA TYR A 464 32.36 -113.56 20.80
C TYR A 464 31.38 -114.47 20.06
N ARG A 465 30.12 -114.03 19.95
CA ARG A 465 29.03 -114.75 19.29
C ARG A 465 28.43 -113.90 18.18
N ARG A 466 27.76 -114.55 17.23
CA ARG A 466 26.91 -113.81 16.29
C ARG A 466 25.73 -113.23 17.08
N PHE A 467 24.95 -112.35 16.47
CA PHE A 467 23.86 -111.67 17.17
C PHE A 467 22.70 -111.43 16.23
N ILE A 468 21.52 -111.29 16.84
CA ILE A 468 20.29 -111.06 16.11
C ILE A 468 19.71 -109.74 16.58
N CYS A 469 19.51 -108.81 15.64
CA CYS A 469 18.80 -107.57 15.91
C CYS A 469 17.32 -107.71 15.52
N GLU A 470 16.45 -106.98 16.18
CA GLU A 470 15.02 -106.88 15.90
C GLU A 470 14.58 -105.41 15.88
N THR A 471 13.76 -105.04 14.88
CA THR A 471 13.04 -103.76 14.83
C THR A 471 11.63 -103.95 14.28
N ASP A 472 10.78 -102.92 14.37
CA ASP A 472 9.43 -102.95 13.83
C ASP A 472 9.43 -102.91 12.29
N ALA A 473 8.61 -103.73 11.65
CA ALA A 473 8.39 -103.63 10.22
C ALA A 473 7.53 -102.40 9.89
N LEU A 474 7.84 -101.69 8.80
CA LEU A 474 6.99 -100.61 8.32
C LEU A 474 5.62 -101.16 7.89
N LEU A 475 4.56 -100.52 8.40
CA LEU A 475 3.21 -100.68 7.87
C LEU A 475 3.14 -99.95 6.52
N LEU A 476 3.43 -100.68 5.45
CA LEU A 476 3.33 -100.19 4.07
C LEU A 476 1.89 -100.13 3.56
#